data_AF-A0A957IBC5-F1
#
_entry.id   AF-A0A957IBC5-F1
#
_cell.length_a   1.000
_cell.length_b   1.000
_cell.length_c   1.000
_cell.angle_alpha   90.00
_cell.angle_beta   90.00
_cell.angle_gamma   90.00
#
_symmetry.space_group_name_H-M   'P 1'
#
loop_
_entity.id
_entity.type
_entity.pdbx_description
1 polymer ?
#
loop_
_entity_poly.entity_id
_entity_poly.type
_entity_poly.pdbx_seq_one_letter_code
_entity_poly.pdbx_strand_id
1 'polypeptide(L)'
;TTYDHKTARTALADLEAARDAATAALKAVIYWHAQANWLQSRFPEGVYTDVPGLCKVVSQADIAGHDDSLTPGRYVGVAPLELEDDEDFEERMFEIHVELEGLNEEAKSLAAQIAQKFAELT
;
A
#
# COMPACT_ATOMS: atom_id res chain seq x y z
N THR A 1 31.36 2.80 46.10
CA THR A 1 31.53 3.12 44.67
C THR A 1 30.22 3.63 44.14
N THR A 2 30.04 4.94 44.06
CA THR A 2 28.80 5.58 43.62
C THR A 2 28.67 5.43 42.10
N TYR A 3 27.67 4.66 41.67
CA TYR A 3 27.34 4.47 40.27
C TYR A 3 26.78 5.79 39.69
N ASP A 4 27.44 6.34 38.68
CA ASP A 4 27.03 7.60 38.04
C ASP A 4 25.92 7.36 37.02
N HIS A 5 24.69 7.47 37.50
CA HIS A 5 23.46 7.30 36.74
C HIS A 5 23.30 8.33 35.60
N LYS A 6 23.98 9.48 35.68
CA LYS A 6 23.91 10.52 34.64
C LYS A 6 24.75 10.11 33.43
N THR A 7 25.97 9.64 33.66
CA THR A 7 26.86 9.15 32.61
C THR A 7 26.27 7.93 31.91
N ALA A 8 25.66 7.00 32.66
CA ALA A 8 24.98 5.84 32.09
C ALA A 8 23.79 6.25 31.17
N ARG A 9 23.00 7.24 31.58
CA ARG A 9 21.86 7.73 30.77
C ARG A 9 22.30 8.45 29.50
N THR A 10 23.36 9.26 29.57
CA THR A 10 23.92 9.91 28.38
C THR A 10 24.45 8.87 27.40
N ALA A 11 25.21 7.88 27.87
CA ALA A 11 25.72 6.80 27.02
C ALA A 11 24.59 5.99 26.35
N LEU A 12 23.46 5.78 27.03
CA LEU A 12 22.28 5.15 26.43
C LEU A 12 21.67 6.01 25.32
N ALA A 13 21.53 7.31 25.55
CA ALA A 13 20.98 8.24 24.56
C ALA A 13 21.89 8.33 23.31
N ASP A 14 23.21 8.35 23.49
CA ASP A 14 24.18 8.35 22.39
C ASP A 14 24.11 7.04 21.59
N LEU A 15 23.94 5.90 22.26
CA LEU A 15 23.76 4.59 21.61
C LEU A 15 22.45 4.54 20.82
N GLU A 16 21.35 5.05 21.37
CA GLU A 16 20.06 5.15 20.66
C GLU A 16 20.18 6.04 19.42
N ALA A 17 20.83 7.20 19.55
CA ALA A 17 21.08 8.10 18.41
C ALA A 17 21.94 7.41 17.34
N ALA A 18 22.99 6.68 17.73
CA ALA A 18 23.82 5.93 16.80
C ALA A 18 23.05 4.79 16.10
N ARG A 19 22.19 4.06 16.83
CA ARG A 19 21.31 3.03 16.27
C ARG A 19 20.34 3.64 15.27
N ASP A 20 19.71 4.76 15.60
CA ASP A 20 18.72 5.40 14.74
C ASP A 20 19.37 5.95 13.46
N ALA A 21 20.57 6.53 13.58
CA ALA A 21 21.37 6.93 12.44
C ALA A 21 21.74 5.73 11.53
N ALA A 22 22.19 4.61 12.12
CA ALA A 22 22.49 3.40 11.38
C ALA A 22 21.25 2.81 10.68
N THR A 23 20.11 2.80 11.37
CA THR A 23 18.82 2.34 10.83
C THR A 23 18.38 3.21 9.67
N ALA A 24 18.48 4.53 9.80
CA ALA A 24 18.15 5.46 8.73
C ALA A 24 19.03 5.24 7.48
N ALA A 25 20.34 5.03 7.68
CA ALA A 25 21.26 4.74 6.60
C ALA A 25 20.90 3.43 5.88
N LEU A 26 20.59 2.37 6.62
CA LEU A 26 20.17 1.09 6.05
C LEU A 26 18.86 1.22 5.28
N LYS A 27 17.86 1.92 5.83
CA LYS A 27 16.58 2.18 5.14
C LYS A 27 16.79 2.91 3.81
N ALA A 28 17.70 3.89 3.77
CA ALA A 28 18.01 4.59 2.54
C ALA A 28 18.62 3.65 1.49
N VAL A 29 19.56 2.78 1.88
CA VAL A 29 20.16 1.79 0.96
C VAL A 29 19.11 0.80 0.44
N ILE A 30 18.28 0.26 1.33
CA ILE A 30 17.19 -0.66 0.97
C ILE A 30 16.24 0.02 -0.02
N TYR A 31 15.84 1.26 0.25
CA TYR A 31 14.97 2.01 -0.63
C TYR A 31 15.57 2.14 -2.04
N TRP A 32 16.81 2.62 -2.15
CA TRP A 32 17.42 2.81 -3.46
C TRP A 32 17.68 1.50 -4.20
N HIS A 33 18.02 0.43 -3.48
CA HIS A 33 18.16 -0.89 -4.06
C HIS A 33 16.82 -1.40 -4.62
N ALA A 34 15.73 -1.25 -3.87
CA ALA A 34 14.39 -1.61 -4.32
C ALA A 34 13.97 -0.79 -5.55
N GLN A 35 14.21 0.53 -5.56
CA GLN A 35 13.90 1.38 -6.72
C GLN A 35 14.74 1.00 -7.96
N ALA A 36 16.03 0.72 -7.78
CA ALA A 36 16.89 0.29 -8.87
C ALA A 36 16.45 -1.07 -9.44
N ASN A 37 16.12 -2.02 -8.57
CA ASN A 37 15.59 -3.32 -8.96
C ASN A 37 14.24 -3.16 -9.71
N TRP A 38 13.30 -2.37 -9.17
CA TRP A 38 12.01 -2.10 -9.81
C TRP A 38 12.16 -1.52 -11.22
N LEU A 39 13.10 -0.59 -11.42
CA LEU A 39 13.36 0.00 -12.73
C LEU A 39 14.02 -1.02 -13.69
N GLN A 40 15.01 -1.77 -13.21
CA GLN A 40 15.74 -2.75 -14.02
C GLN A 40 14.87 -3.94 -14.42
N SER A 41 13.95 -4.38 -13.56
CA SER A 41 13.05 -5.49 -13.88
C SER A 41 12.09 -5.15 -15.02
N ARG A 42 11.70 -3.87 -15.15
CA ARG A 42 10.78 -3.37 -16.19
C ARG A 42 11.50 -2.84 -17.43
N PHE A 43 12.72 -2.35 -17.28
CA PHE A 43 13.57 -1.84 -18.36
C PHE A 43 14.97 -2.47 -18.32
N PRO A 44 15.12 -3.76 -18.69
CA PRO A 44 16.38 -4.49 -18.55
C PRO A 44 17.55 -3.86 -19.31
N GLU A 45 17.27 -3.26 -20.46
CA GLU A 45 18.25 -2.59 -21.31
C GLU A 45 18.45 -1.11 -20.93
N GLY A 46 17.74 -0.60 -19.91
CA GLY A 46 17.78 0.81 -19.50
C GLY A 46 17.24 1.79 -20.55
N VAL A 47 16.56 1.29 -21.57
CA VAL A 47 15.88 2.08 -22.60
C VAL A 47 14.37 1.93 -22.47
N TYR A 48 13.65 2.94 -22.96
CA TYR A 48 12.20 2.90 -22.96
C TYR A 48 11.68 1.72 -23.79
N THR A 49 10.73 0.99 -23.23
CA THR A 49 9.93 -0.01 -23.91
C THR A 49 8.49 0.08 -23.39
N ASP A 50 7.53 -0.36 -24.20
CA ASP A 50 6.15 -0.46 -23.75
C ASP A 50 6.04 -1.58 -22.71
N VAL A 51 5.49 -1.27 -21.54
CA VAL A 51 5.33 -2.21 -20.43
C VAL A 51 3.84 -2.32 -20.09
N PRO A 52 3.23 -3.51 -20.27
CA PRO A 52 1.81 -3.73 -19.95
C PRO A 52 1.47 -3.31 -18.52
N GLY A 53 0.38 -2.57 -18.36
CA GLY A 53 -0.05 -2.02 -17.06
C GLY A 53 0.76 -0.82 -16.54
N LEU A 54 1.86 -0.42 -17.19
CA LEU A 54 2.71 0.70 -16.76
C LEU A 54 2.79 1.85 -17.77
N CYS A 55 3.25 1.60 -18.99
CA CYS A 55 3.43 2.65 -19.99
C CYS A 55 3.33 2.11 -21.43
N LYS A 56 2.89 2.97 -22.35
CA LYS A 56 2.84 2.67 -23.77
C LYS A 56 2.92 3.95 -24.61
N VAL A 57 3.69 3.93 -25.69
CA VAL A 57 3.63 4.99 -26.71
C VAL A 57 2.46 4.72 -27.66
N VAL A 58 1.62 5.74 -27.87
CA VAL A 58 0.46 5.67 -28.76
C VAL A 58 0.44 6.84 -29.72
N SER A 59 -0.13 6.62 -30.92
CA SER A 59 -0.23 7.68 -31.93
C SER A 59 -1.43 8.59 -31.67
N GLN A 60 -1.40 9.79 -32.25
CA GLN A 60 -2.55 10.70 -32.20
C GLN A 60 -3.79 10.11 -32.89
N ALA A 61 -3.59 9.24 -33.90
CA ALA A 61 -4.69 8.54 -34.56
C ALA A 61 -5.36 7.52 -33.62
N ASP A 62 -4.56 6.82 -32.79
CA ASP A 62 -5.09 5.91 -31.77
C ASP A 62 -5.89 6.69 -30.71
N ILE A 63 -5.36 7.85 -30.28
CA ILE A 63 -6.04 8.73 -29.31
C ILE A 63 -7.38 9.23 -29.86
N ALA A 64 -7.40 9.69 -31.11
CA ALA A 64 -8.63 10.13 -31.79
C ALA A 64 -9.64 8.98 -31.94
N GLY A 65 -9.17 7.75 -32.15
CA GLY A 65 -10.00 6.54 -32.17
C GLY A 65 -10.63 6.18 -30.82
N HIS A 66 -10.17 6.80 -29.73
CA HIS A 66 -10.68 6.63 -28.38
C HIS A 66 -11.32 7.92 -27.82
N ASP A 67 -11.98 8.70 -28.68
CA ASP A 67 -12.69 9.93 -28.32
C ASP A 67 -11.80 10.97 -27.62
N ASP A 68 -10.52 11.04 -28.01
CA ASP A 68 -9.48 11.88 -27.41
C ASP A 68 -9.27 11.65 -25.90
N SER A 69 -9.72 10.51 -25.38
CA SER A 69 -9.60 10.14 -23.97
C SER A 69 -8.16 9.77 -23.62
N LEU A 70 -7.53 10.47 -22.67
CA LEU A 70 -6.16 10.18 -22.21
C LEU A 70 -6.08 9.21 -21.01
N THR A 71 -7.18 8.53 -20.66
CA THR A 71 -7.18 7.54 -19.57
C THR A 71 -6.18 6.40 -19.87
N PRO A 72 -5.12 6.22 -19.06
CA PRO A 72 -4.03 5.28 -19.36
C PRO A 72 -4.51 3.83 -19.61
N GLY A 73 -5.52 3.39 -18.85
CA GLY A 73 -6.08 2.04 -18.97
C GLY A 73 -6.63 1.68 -20.36
N ARG A 74 -6.94 2.67 -21.21
CA ARG A 74 -7.36 2.41 -22.60
C ARG A 74 -6.22 1.94 -23.51
N TYR A 75 -4.98 2.25 -23.15
CA TYR A 75 -3.81 2.07 -24.02
C TYR A 75 -2.82 1.05 -23.47
N VAL A 76 -2.59 1.12 -22.16
CA VAL A 76 -1.47 0.45 -21.48
C VAL A 76 -1.77 -1.04 -21.19
N GLY A 77 -3.03 -1.46 -21.30
CA GLY A 77 -3.44 -2.83 -20.98
C GLY A 77 -3.33 -3.14 -19.49
N VAL A 78 -3.32 -4.42 -19.15
CA VAL A 78 -3.19 -4.91 -17.76
C VAL A 78 -1.85 -5.63 -17.64
N ALA A 79 -1.12 -5.37 -16.56
CA ALA A 79 0.08 -6.14 -16.25
C ALA A 79 -0.30 -7.63 -16.10
N PRO A 80 0.53 -8.58 -16.54
CA PRO A 80 0.37 -9.97 -16.13
C PRO A 80 0.27 -10.01 -14.60
N LEU A 81 -0.65 -10.81 -14.05
CA LEU A 81 -0.70 -11.05 -12.62
C LEU A 81 0.63 -11.69 -12.21
N GLU A 82 1.56 -10.88 -11.71
CA GLU A 82 2.69 -11.38 -10.92
C GLU A 82 2.06 -11.93 -9.63
N LEU A 83 2.32 -13.20 -9.30
CA LEU A 83 1.86 -13.87 -8.07
C LEU A 83 2.47 -13.28 -6.78
N GLU A 84 2.93 -12.03 -6.84
CA GLU A 84 3.44 -11.27 -5.71
C GLU A 84 2.26 -10.51 -5.10
N ASP A 85 1.49 -11.20 -4.24
CA ASP A 85 0.59 -10.71 -3.16
C ASP A 85 -0.69 -11.56 -2.96
N ASP A 86 -0.65 -12.86 -3.22
CA ASP A 86 -1.78 -13.72 -2.82
C ASP A 86 -1.98 -13.69 -1.28
N GLU A 87 -0.90 -13.52 -0.49
CA GLU A 87 -0.97 -13.41 0.97
C GLU A 87 -1.59 -12.07 1.44
N ASP A 88 -1.15 -10.93 0.90
CA ASP A 88 -1.71 -9.61 1.25
C ASP A 88 -3.18 -9.49 0.79
N PHE A 89 -3.55 -10.09 -0.35
CA PHE A 89 -4.94 -10.08 -0.81
C PHE A 89 -5.86 -10.90 0.10
N GLU A 90 -5.46 -12.13 0.47
CA GLU A 90 -6.25 -12.99 1.34
C GLU A 90 -6.42 -12.39 2.74
N GLU A 91 -5.34 -11.84 3.32
CA GLU A 91 -5.39 -11.16 4.61
C GLU A 91 -6.34 -9.95 4.57
N ARG A 92 -6.19 -9.07 3.57
CA ARG A 92 -7.06 -7.89 3.42
C ARG A 92 -8.52 -8.27 3.18
N MET A 93 -8.78 -9.31 2.39
CA MET A 93 -10.14 -9.82 2.17
C MET A 93 -10.76 -10.37 3.46
N PHE A 94 -9.96 -11.09 4.26
CA PHE A 94 -10.41 -11.60 5.55
C PHE A 94 -10.74 -10.45 6.52
N GLU A 95 -9.86 -9.45 6.63
CA GLU A 95 -10.10 -8.27 7.46
C GLU A 95 -11.38 -7.52 7.06
N ILE A 96 -11.58 -7.28 5.77
CA ILE A 96 -12.79 -6.63 5.24
C ILE A 96 -14.04 -7.47 5.55
N HIS A 97 -13.94 -8.80 5.48
CA HIS A 97 -15.07 -9.68 5.77
C HIS A 97 -15.48 -9.61 7.24
N VAL A 98 -14.51 -9.64 8.16
CA VAL A 98 -14.75 -9.50 9.60
C VAL A 98 -15.39 -8.14 9.93
N GLU A 99 -14.90 -7.06 9.31
CA GLU A 99 -15.48 -5.73 9.50
C GLU A 99 -16.93 -5.67 9.00
N LEU A 100 -17.20 -6.25 7.83
CA LEU A 100 -18.55 -6.32 7.25
C LEU A 100 -19.53 -7.12 8.12
N GLU A 101 -19.08 -8.24 8.71
CA GLU A 101 -19.89 -9.00 9.66
C GLU A 101 -20.25 -8.18 10.90
N GLY A 102 -19.29 -7.43 11.47
CA GLY A 102 -19.54 -6.53 12.59
C GLY A 102 -20.58 -5.46 12.28
N LEU A 103 -20.46 -4.80 11.12
CA LEU A 103 -21.42 -3.80 10.66
C LEU A 103 -22.82 -4.39 10.45
N ASN A 104 -22.91 -5.63 9.96
CA ASN A 104 -24.20 -6.31 9.78
C ASN A 104 -24.88 -6.64 11.11
N GLU A 105 -24.14 -7.06 12.13
CA GLU A 105 -24.69 -7.31 13.46
C GLU A 105 -25.17 -6.01 14.13
N GLU A 106 -24.40 -4.92 13.99
CA GLU A 106 -24.81 -3.61 14.47
C GLU A 106 -26.10 -3.13 13.78
N ALA A 107 -26.17 -3.28 12.45
CA ALA A 107 -27.37 -2.95 11.68
C ALA A 107 -28.60 -3.75 12.13
N LYS A 108 -28.45 -5.06 12.37
CA LYS A 108 -29.54 -5.91 12.90
C LYS A 108 -30.01 -5.43 14.29
N SER A 109 -29.07 -5.11 15.18
CA SER A 109 -29.38 -4.59 16.51
C SER A 109 -30.15 -3.27 16.44
N LEU A 110 -29.69 -2.32 15.62
CA LEU A 110 -30.36 -1.04 15.39
C LEU A 110 -31.76 -1.25 14.82
N ALA A 111 -31.92 -2.13 13.83
CA ALA A 111 -33.22 -2.44 13.25
C ALA A 111 -34.21 -3.00 14.28
N ALA A 112 -33.75 -3.91 15.16
CA ALA A 112 -34.56 -4.47 16.24
C ALA A 112 -34.99 -3.39 17.26
N GLN A 113 -34.07 -2.50 17.65
CA GLN A 113 -34.38 -1.39 18.55
C GLN A 113 -35.40 -0.42 17.94
N ILE A 114 -35.28 -0.11 16.66
CA ILE A 114 -36.24 0.73 15.93
C ILE A 114 -37.62 0.05 15.93
N ALA A 115 -37.69 -1.24 15.61
CA ALA A 115 -38.94 -1.99 15.60
C ALA A 115 -39.61 -2.03 16.99
N GLN A 116 -38.83 -2.24 18.05
CA GLN A 116 -39.34 -2.22 19.42
C GLN A 116 -39.91 -0.85 19.78
N LYS A 117 -39.18 0.24 19.51
CA LYS A 117 -39.65 1.60 19.80
C LYS A 117 -40.94 1.94 19.05
N PHE A 118 -41.09 1.48 17.80
CA PHE A 118 -42.33 1.65 17.04
C PHE A 118 -43.50 0.86 17.64
N ALA A 119 -43.26 -0.36 18.12
CA ALA A 119 -44.28 -1.16 18.78
C ALA A 119 -44.76 -0.53 20.10
N GLU A 120 -43.87 0.13 20.85
CA GLU A 120 -44.21 0.87 22.08
C GLU A 120 -45.02 2.15 21.81
N LEU A 121 -44.98 2.68 20.58
CA LEU A 121 -45.73 3.87 20.15
C LEU A 121 -47.16 3.56 19.67
N THR A 122 -47.48 2.28 19.42
CA THR A 122 -48.77 1.83 18.86
C THR A 122 -49.62 1.14 19.91
#